data_AF-A0AAU9U302-F1
#
_entry.id   AF-A0AAU9U302-F1
#
_cell.length_a   1.000
_cell.length_b   1.000
_cell.length_c   1.000
_cell.angle_alpha   90.00
_cell.angle_beta   90.00
_cell.angle_gamma   90.00
#
_symmetry.space_group_name_H-M   'P 1'
#
loop_
_entity.id
_entity.type
_entity.pdbx_description
1 polymer ?
#
loop_
_entity_poly.entity_id
_entity_poly.type
_entity_poly.pdbx_seq_one_letter_code
_entity_poly.pdbx_strand_id
1 'polypeptide(L)'
;MLARAVCNRAYVHNEQFPIYVAYAITIHKSQGLNLNNALMDIGSAIFTSGQAYVALSRVTSLGGLHLINVDFGSIKAQESSTCEYNRLRSIYCPDLSKIVTSKHLRKTHKDRE
;
A
#
# COMPACT_ATOMS: atom_id res chain seq x y z
N MET A 1 32.09 27.39 -9.06
CA MET A 1 31.71 27.41 -10.49
C MET A 1 30.29 26.88 -10.61
N LEU A 2 29.27 27.70 -10.36
CA LEU A 2 27.87 27.31 -10.47
C LEU A 2 27.27 28.03 -11.68
N ALA A 3 27.04 27.28 -12.75
CA ALA A 3 26.30 27.75 -13.91
C ALA A 3 24.81 27.85 -13.51
N ARG A 4 24.36 29.08 -13.28
CA ARG A 4 22.99 29.42 -12.92
C ARG A 4 22.14 29.43 -14.19
N ALA A 5 21.59 28.28 -14.55
CA ALA A 5 20.57 28.19 -15.59
C ALA A 5 19.24 28.72 -15.02
N VAL A 6 18.98 30.01 -15.22
CA VAL A 6 17.69 30.62 -14.90
C VAL A 6 16.66 30.09 -15.91
N CYS A 7 15.78 29.19 -15.48
CA CYS A 7 14.61 28.77 -16.24
C CYS A 7 13.65 29.97 -16.39
N ASN A 8 13.78 30.71 -17.50
CA ASN A 8 12.85 31.77 -17.85
C ASN A 8 11.45 31.16 -18.04
N ARG A 9 10.54 31.46 -17.09
CA ARG A 9 9.13 30.99 -16.91
C ARG A 9 8.86 29.90 -15.85
N ALA A 10 9.71 29.72 -14.84
CA ALA A 10 9.31 28.94 -13.66
C ALA A 10 8.39 29.76 -12.73
N TYR A 11 7.19 29.26 -12.42
CA TYR A 11 6.28 29.90 -11.45
C TYR A 11 6.76 29.72 -10.00
N VAL A 12 7.43 28.61 -9.71
CA VAL A 12 8.08 28.32 -8.42
C VAL A 12 9.36 27.52 -8.69
N HIS A 13 10.43 27.82 -7.97
CA HIS A 13 11.72 27.14 -8.06
C HIS A 13 12.17 26.70 -6.67
N ASN A 14 12.73 25.49 -6.55
CA ASN A 14 13.29 24.97 -5.31
C ASN A 14 14.71 24.45 -5.55
N GLU A 15 15.70 25.06 -4.88
CA GLU A 15 17.09 24.63 -4.88
C GLU A 15 17.40 23.91 -3.57
N GLN A 16 17.66 22.60 -3.65
CA GLN A 16 18.03 21.80 -2.49
C GLN A 16 18.95 20.65 -2.92
N PHE A 17 19.83 20.21 -2.03
CA PHE A 17 20.60 18.99 -2.25
C PHE A 17 19.66 17.79 -2.37
N PRO A 18 19.85 16.87 -3.34
CA PRO A 18 18.96 15.73 -3.56
C PRO A 18 19.21 14.60 -2.55
N ILE A 19 19.19 14.92 -1.25
CA ILE A 19 19.44 14.01 -0.14
C ILE A 19 18.33 14.13 0.91
N TYR A 20 17.95 13.00 1.49
CA TYR A 20 16.93 12.92 2.54
C TYR A 20 17.37 11.90 3.58
N VAL A 21 17.02 12.14 4.86
CA VAL A 21 17.20 11.13 5.91
C VAL A 21 16.24 9.97 5.63
N ALA A 22 16.78 8.76 5.54
CA ALA A 22 16.04 7.58 5.07
C ALA A 22 15.97 6.43 6.10
N TYR A 23 16.30 6.69 7.38
CA TYR A 23 16.14 5.69 8.45
C TYR A 23 14.67 5.35 8.71
N ALA A 24 13.79 6.36 8.62
CA ALA A 24 12.36 6.20 8.68
C ALA A 24 11.76 6.92 7.47
N ILE A 25 10.95 6.20 6.71
CA ILE A 25 10.26 6.70 5.53
C ILE A 25 8.79 6.32 5.62
N THR A 26 7.91 7.14 5.04
CA THR A 26 6.50 6.80 4.99
C THR A 26 6.26 5.63 4.04
N ILE A 27 5.19 4.87 4.26
CA ILE A 27 4.80 3.74 3.41
C ILE A 27 4.71 4.17 1.93
N HIS A 28 4.13 5.34 1.66
CA HIS A 28 4.06 5.89 0.30
C HIS A 28 5.43 6.14 -0.34
N LYS A 29 6.40 6.63 0.43
CA LYS A 29 7.77 6.84 -0.06
C LYS A 29 8.55 5.54 -0.21
N SER A 30 8.13 4.47 0.49
CA SER A 30 8.71 3.14 0.34
C SER A 30 8.18 2.35 -0.86
N GLN A 31 7.16 2.84 -1.56
CA GLN A 31 6.55 2.13 -2.69
C GLN A 31 7.59 1.86 -3.80
N GLY A 32 7.77 0.59 -4.16
CA GLY A 32 8.76 0.17 -5.15
C GLY A 32 10.14 -0.15 -4.57
N LEU A 33 10.37 0.11 -3.28
CA LEU A 33 11.60 -0.33 -2.60
C LEU A 33 11.53 -1.82 -2.24
N ASN A 34 12.71 -2.44 -2.17
CA ASN A 34 12.92 -3.76 -1.59
C ASN A 34 13.83 -3.59 -0.36
N LEU A 35 13.35 -4.03 0.81
CA LEU A 35 14.01 -3.86 2.10
C LEU A 35 14.36 -5.24 2.68
N ASN A 36 15.57 -5.37 3.21
CA ASN A 36 16.01 -6.62 3.86
C ASN A 36 15.41 -6.75 5.27
N ASN A 37 15.38 -5.65 6.02
CA ASN A 37 14.82 -5.57 7.37
C ASN A 37 14.06 -4.25 7.54
N ALA A 38 12.91 -4.28 8.21
CA ALA A 38 12.15 -3.08 8.54
C ALA A 38 11.27 -3.28 9.77
N LEU A 39 11.21 -2.24 10.60
CA LEU A 39 10.20 -2.08 11.65
C LEU A 39 9.02 -1.28 11.06
N MET A 40 7.83 -1.84 11.10
CA MET A 40 6.62 -1.25 10.52
C MET A 40 5.53 -1.05 11.58
N ASP A 41 5.00 0.16 11.64
CA ASP A 41 3.75 0.44 12.35
C ASP A 41 2.57 0.17 11.40
N ILE A 42 1.76 -0.83 11.73
CA ILE A 42 0.53 -1.20 10.98
C ILE A 42 -0.68 -1.08 11.90
N GLY A 43 -0.69 -0.06 12.75
CA GLY A 43 -1.81 0.28 13.61
C GLY A 43 -2.78 1.27 13.00
N SER A 44 -3.31 2.14 13.86
CA SER A 44 -4.31 3.15 13.51
C SER A 44 -3.83 4.22 12.51
N ALA A 45 -2.52 4.28 12.24
CA ALA A 45 -1.94 5.16 11.22
C ALA A 45 -2.22 4.68 9.78
N ILE A 46 -2.70 3.44 9.59
CA ILE A 46 -3.14 2.92 8.30
C ILE A 46 -4.55 3.44 8.01
N PHE A 47 -4.67 4.36 7.05
CA PHE A 47 -5.94 5.03 6.72
C PHE A 47 -6.47 4.67 5.33
N THR A 48 -5.67 4.04 4.48
CA THR A 48 -6.06 3.69 3.10
C THR A 48 -6.07 2.19 2.87
N SER A 49 -7.07 1.69 2.15
CA SER A 49 -7.13 0.28 1.72
C SER A 49 -5.90 -0.09 0.89
N GLY A 50 -5.29 -1.24 1.18
CA GLY A 50 -4.07 -1.70 0.52
C GLY A 50 -2.76 -1.08 1.04
N GLN A 51 -2.80 -0.04 1.89
CA GLN A 51 -1.57 0.58 2.42
C GLN A 51 -0.76 -0.39 3.29
N ALA A 52 -1.42 -1.19 4.13
CA ALA A 52 -0.77 -2.25 4.90
C ALA A 52 -0.08 -3.27 3.98
N TYR A 53 -0.72 -3.66 2.88
CA TYR A 53 -0.14 -4.57 1.88
C TYR A 53 1.10 -3.95 1.20
N VAL A 54 1.04 -2.67 0.84
CA VAL A 54 2.19 -1.97 0.25
C VAL A 54 3.37 -2.00 1.21
N ALA A 55 3.15 -1.70 2.50
CA ALA A 55 4.18 -1.76 3.53
C ALA A 55 4.77 -3.18 3.65
N LEU A 56 3.92 -4.17 3.93
CA LEU A 56 4.33 -5.57 4.15
C LEU A 56 5.11 -6.14 2.95
N SER A 57 4.68 -5.83 1.73
CA SER A 57 5.32 -6.30 0.50
C SER A 57 6.69 -5.67 0.21
N ARG A 58 7.15 -4.69 1.01
CA ARG A 58 8.50 -4.11 0.83
C ARG A 58 9.58 -5.00 1.42
N VAL A 59 9.26 -5.85 2.41
CA VAL A 59 10.26 -6.70 3.07
C VAL A 59 10.33 -8.04 2.36
N THR A 60 11.55 -8.47 2.06
CA THR A 60 11.81 -9.66 1.21
C THR A 60 11.73 -10.98 1.98
N SER A 61 11.80 -10.95 3.31
CA SER A 61 11.76 -12.15 4.15
C SER A 61 10.94 -11.92 5.43
N LEU A 62 10.26 -12.96 5.92
CA LEU A 62 9.54 -12.90 7.18
C LEU A 62 10.46 -12.62 8.38
N GLY A 63 11.71 -13.08 8.34
CA GLY A 63 12.68 -12.86 9.42
C GLY A 63 13.10 -11.39 9.58
N GLY A 64 13.06 -10.60 8.49
CA GLY A 64 13.35 -9.17 8.53
C GLY A 64 12.12 -8.28 8.74
N LEU A 65 10.93 -8.87 8.89
CA LEU A 65 9.70 -8.13 9.10
C LEU A 65 9.41 -8.00 10.60
N HIS A 66 9.47 -6.77 11.11
CA HIS A 66 9.14 -6.48 12.50
C HIS A 66 7.92 -5.56 12.54
N LEU A 67 6.88 -5.94 13.29
CA LEU A 67 5.61 -5.22 13.33
C LEU A 67 5.35 -4.66 14.73
N ILE A 68 4.79 -3.45 14.77
CA ILE A 68 4.28 -2.82 16.00
C ILE A 68 2.86 -2.32 15.79
N ASN A 69 2.11 -2.22 16.89
CA ASN A 69 0.77 -1.65 16.95
C ASN A 69 -0.26 -2.28 15.99
N VAL A 70 -0.09 -3.55 15.60
CA VAL A 70 -0.89 -4.19 14.53
C VAL A 70 -2.40 -4.10 14.81
N ASP A 71 -3.12 -3.43 13.90
CA ASP A 71 -4.58 -3.43 13.84
C ASP A 71 -5.04 -4.21 12.61
N PHE A 72 -5.52 -5.43 12.83
CA PHE A 72 -6.09 -6.27 11.76
C PHE A 72 -7.32 -5.65 11.10
N GLY A 73 -8.04 -4.78 11.81
CA GLY A 73 -9.15 -4.02 11.27
C GLY A 73 -8.72 -3.08 10.15
N SER A 74 -7.48 -2.59 10.15
CA SER A 74 -6.94 -1.68 9.12
C SER A 74 -6.57 -2.39 7.81
N ILE A 75 -6.39 -3.72 7.84
CA ILE A 75 -5.96 -4.51 6.68
C ILE A 75 -7.16 -4.83 5.80
N LYS A 76 -7.43 -3.93 4.84
CA LYS A 76 -8.57 -4.03 3.91
C LYS A 76 -8.13 -3.95 2.45
N ALA A 77 -8.80 -4.73 1.61
CA ALA A 77 -8.75 -4.56 0.16
C ALA A 77 -9.82 -3.56 -0.31
N GLN A 78 -9.50 -2.79 -1.35
CA GLN A 78 -10.47 -1.90 -1.97
C GLN A 78 -11.52 -2.72 -2.74
N GLU A 79 -12.79 -2.34 -2.58
CA GLU A 79 -13.92 -3.05 -3.17
C GLU A 79 -13.93 -3.00 -4.69
N SER A 80 -13.67 -1.83 -5.30
CA SER A 80 -13.61 -1.69 -6.76
C SER A 80 -12.50 -2.56 -7.38
N SER A 81 -11.33 -2.63 -6.75
CA SER A 81 -10.25 -3.52 -7.18
C SER A 81 -10.67 -4.99 -7.10
N THR A 82 -11.41 -5.37 -6.05
CA THR A 82 -11.94 -6.72 -5.89
C THR A 82 -12.96 -7.06 -6.98
N CYS A 83 -13.87 -6.14 -7.29
CA CYS A 83 -14.83 -6.29 -8.39
C CYS A 83 -14.13 -6.47 -9.74
N GLU A 84 -13.12 -5.64 -10.00
CA GLU A 84 -12.35 -5.72 -11.25
C GLU A 84 -11.56 -7.04 -11.36
N TYR A 85 -10.92 -7.48 -10.27
CA TYR A 85 -10.25 -8.79 -10.25
C TYR A 85 -11.23 -9.94 -10.47
N ASN A 86 -12.45 -9.86 -9.93
CA ASN A 86 -13.50 -10.84 -10.20
C ASN A 86 -13.97 -10.82 -11.66
N ARG A 87 -14.07 -9.64 -12.29
CA ARG A 87 -14.34 -9.51 -13.73
C ARG A 87 -13.25 -10.18 -14.56
N LEU A 88 -11.98 -9.91 -14.25
CA LEU A 88 -10.82 -10.48 -14.94
C LEU A 88 -10.77 -12.01 -14.76
N ARG A 89 -11.01 -12.54 -13.55
CA ARG A 89 -11.10 -13.99 -13.31
C ARG A 89 -12.17 -14.65 -14.18
N SER A 90 -13.33 -14.03 -14.33
CA SER A 90 -14.39 -14.58 -15.19
C SER A 90 -14.00 -14.69 -16.66
N ILE A 91 -13.07 -13.85 -17.14
CA ILE A 91 -12.65 -13.82 -18.54
C ILE A 91 -11.47 -14.77 -18.77
N TYR A 92 -10.48 -14.76 -17.87
CA TYR A 92 -9.18 -15.41 -18.09
C TYR A 92 -8.93 -16.64 -17.20
N CYS A 93 -9.63 -16.77 -16.06
CA CYS A 93 -9.42 -17.85 -15.09
C CYS A 93 -10.76 -18.32 -14.48
N PRO A 94 -11.69 -18.88 -15.29
CA PRO A 94 -13.05 -19.20 -14.86
C PRO A 94 -13.10 -20.27 -13.76
N ASP A 95 -12.07 -21.12 -13.65
CA ASP A 95 -11.98 -22.17 -12.64
C ASP A 95 -11.72 -21.63 -11.22
N LEU A 96 -11.27 -20.38 -11.09
CA LEU A 96 -11.05 -19.76 -9.79
C LEU A 96 -12.36 -19.23 -9.20
N SER A 97 -12.57 -19.51 -7.92
CA SER A 97 -13.65 -18.91 -7.16
C SER A 97 -13.54 -17.38 -7.10
N LYS A 98 -14.69 -16.70 -7.01
CA LYS A 98 -14.74 -15.25 -6.84
C LYS A 98 -14.14 -14.85 -5.48
N ILE A 99 -13.36 -13.78 -5.49
CA ILE A 99 -12.86 -13.14 -4.28
C ILE A 99 -14.06 -12.63 -3.49
N VAL A 100 -14.20 -13.10 -2.25
CA VAL A 100 -15.32 -12.76 -1.37
C VAL A 100 -15.08 -11.38 -0.77
N THR A 101 -16.07 -10.50 -0.92
CA THR A 101 -16.08 -9.19 -0.26
C THR A 101 -16.75 -9.30 1.11
N SER A 102 -16.22 -8.61 2.12
CA SER A 102 -16.76 -8.55 3.48
C SER A 102 -18.24 -8.12 3.58
N LYS A 103 -18.76 -7.39 2.59
CA LYS A 103 -20.20 -7.06 2.50
C LYS A 103 -21.09 -8.29 2.24
N HIS A 104 -20.60 -9.33 1.57
CA HIS A 104 -21.38 -10.53 1.27
C HIS A 104 -21.51 -11.45 2.50
N LEU A 105 -20.45 -11.53 3.32
CA LEU A 105 -20.42 -12.27 4.59
C LEU A 105 -21.45 -11.74 5.61
N ARG A 106 -21.69 -10.43 5.64
CA ARG A 106 -22.72 -9.83 6.52
C ARG A 106 -24.15 -10.11 6.06
N LYS A 107 -24.37 -10.36 4.77
CA LYS A 107 -25.71 -10.67 4.23
C LYS A 107 -26.07 -12.14 4.51
N THR A 108 -25.13 -13.07 4.30
CA THR A 108 -25.35 -14.50 4.58
C THR A 108 -25.57 -14.85 6.06
N HIS A 109 -25.17 -14.00 7.00
CA HIS A 109 -25.50 -14.16 8.42
C HIS A 109 -26.85 -13.54 8.81
N LYS A 110 -27.30 -12.48 8.12
CA LYS A 110 -28.59 -11.85 8.38
C LYS A 110 -29.76 -12.61 7.77
N ASP A 111 -29.52 -13.39 6.71
CA ASP A 111 -30.53 -14.24 6.06
C ASP A 111 -30.68 -15.63 6.75
N ARG A 112 -29.96 -15.88 7.86
CA ARG A 112 -30.00 -17.12 8.66
C ARG A 112 -30.61 -16.93 10.06
N GLU A 113 -31.07 -15.72 10.37
CA GLU A 113 -31.92 -15.39 11.54
C GLU A 113 -33.33 -15.06 11.05
#